data_AF-A0AAE6TCQ5-F1
#
_entry.id   AF-A0AAE6TCQ5-F1
#
_cell.length_a   1.000
_cell.length_b   1.000
_cell.length_c   1.000
_cell.angle_alpha   90.00
_cell.angle_beta   90.00
_cell.angle_gamma   90.00
#
_symmetry.space_group_name_H-M   'P 1'
#
loop_
_entity.id
_entity.type
_entity.pdbx_description
1 polymer ?
#
loop_
_entity_poly.entity_id
_entity_poly.type
_entity_poly.pdbx_seq_one_letter_code
_entity_poly.pdbx_strand_id
1 'polypeptide(L)'
;MMFGVFFFFVILASLLVLWRWRADDCMLPWKKVVAACGICSVILFPLGLVFRADGLCFGTWEGAASSIVQYGIFLMALCLSVQALNGVVWYGARHETEWSPWGKWGVMAVISIAVLAWWWHAGSRCSFDFQYRQYPQIVSGQYNLMHTLAHTLLCKGVLSVWPEFQAIVLVQLGLLLSVCFMIVSWAARERMRALIVLGAVLLCLFQFEMVTTVIKDVPYSIFLMALTVGLCSWLLEKRTSALWLIGLGLAGTGSLRYDGAVPFFLTVAALSVHMFHHRAEFRRLGIPVIGGICCWLFAFLVLPFLMDAESGASGTKYAKMAHVVCDIVAEGGKVSDGDMELIEREIMPRDVIMRQYRLYEDSLHPAVSAGYGQKYLHTGLFESWETGMKYGFAWTLSGKGELVRNLFFSVSADNPLLAGKILLLNSQMVWNLPAGNVRDMPQLSLFYGCVLSFLVYGMMKKKAYLIPFVPFYGVVLAIGAAATTYEVRYMLPLELLFPVLLLYSISCAKRADVPKEGEKKEGRLSSGI
;
A
#
# COMPACT_ATOMS: atom_id res chain seq x y z
N MET A 1 -23.89 -0.57 -20.66
CA MET A 1 -25.02 0.23 -20.12
C MET A 1 -24.88 0.53 -18.62
N MET A 2 -24.52 -0.44 -17.76
CA MET A 2 -24.40 -0.23 -16.30
C MET A 2 -23.14 0.55 -15.83
N PHE A 3 -22.07 0.60 -16.64
CA PHE A 3 -20.94 1.54 -16.44
C PHE A 3 -21.41 3.00 -16.41
N GLY A 4 -22.32 3.35 -17.33
CA GLY A 4 -22.99 4.63 -17.33
C GLY A 4 -23.77 4.85 -16.04
N VAL A 5 -24.42 3.83 -15.48
CA VAL A 5 -25.28 3.93 -14.29
C VAL A 5 -24.48 4.07 -12.98
N PHE A 6 -23.45 3.26 -12.74
CA PHE A 6 -22.62 3.40 -11.53
C PHE A 6 -21.83 4.71 -11.54
N PHE A 7 -21.20 5.04 -12.67
CA PHE A 7 -20.50 6.31 -12.83
C PHE A 7 -21.48 7.48 -12.78
N PHE A 8 -22.69 7.33 -13.32
CA PHE A 8 -23.78 8.29 -13.15
C PHE A 8 -24.18 8.42 -11.69
N PHE A 9 -24.25 7.38 -10.87
CA PHE A 9 -24.59 7.51 -9.45
C PHE A 9 -23.46 8.07 -8.60
N VAL A 10 -22.20 7.74 -8.89
CA VAL A 10 -21.04 8.39 -8.25
C VAL A 10 -20.97 9.86 -8.66
N ILE A 11 -21.15 10.17 -9.94
CA ILE A 11 -21.24 11.54 -10.45
C ILE A 11 -22.49 12.23 -9.91
N LEU A 12 -23.65 11.58 -9.80
CA LEU A 12 -24.91 12.16 -9.32
C LEU A 12 -24.85 12.37 -7.82
N ALA A 13 -24.28 11.45 -7.05
CA ALA A 13 -24.01 11.63 -5.62
C ALA A 13 -23.03 12.78 -5.43
N SER A 14 -21.97 12.84 -6.23
CA SER A 14 -21.02 13.95 -6.24
C SER A 14 -21.72 15.25 -6.63
N LEU A 15 -22.49 15.28 -7.70
CA LEU A 15 -23.24 16.45 -8.18
C LEU A 15 -24.33 16.86 -7.21
N LEU A 16 -25.03 15.95 -6.52
CA LEU A 16 -26.02 16.25 -5.48
C LEU A 16 -25.35 16.84 -4.24
N VAL A 17 -24.20 16.29 -3.85
CA VAL A 17 -23.35 16.82 -2.77
C VAL A 17 -22.81 18.21 -3.16
N LEU A 18 -22.51 18.44 -4.43
CA LEU A 18 -22.01 19.71 -4.98
C LEU A 18 -23.11 20.75 -5.24
N TRP A 19 -24.32 20.32 -5.59
CA TRP A 19 -25.46 21.16 -5.96
C TRP A 19 -26.28 21.57 -4.74
N ARG A 20 -26.52 20.65 -3.80
CA ARG A 20 -27.31 20.93 -2.59
C ARG A 20 -26.51 21.69 -1.53
N TRP A 21 -25.19 21.61 -1.57
CA TRP A 21 -24.30 22.35 -0.69
C TRP A 21 -23.45 23.30 -1.52
N ARG A 22 -23.99 24.49 -1.80
CA ARG A 22 -23.19 25.64 -2.27
C ARG A 22 -21.91 25.67 -1.44
N ALA A 23 -20.77 25.73 -2.13
CA ALA A 23 -19.45 25.86 -1.55
C ALA A 23 -19.29 27.25 -0.92
N ASP A 24 -20.13 27.56 0.07
CA ASP A 24 -20.03 28.75 0.90
C ASP A 24 -18.91 28.47 1.90
N ASP A 25 -17.72 28.95 1.55
CA ASP A 25 -16.52 29.17 2.36
C ASP A 25 -15.87 28.01 3.14
N CYS A 26 -16.49 26.83 3.27
CA CYS A 26 -15.96 25.72 4.07
C CYS A 26 -15.97 24.38 3.32
N MET A 27 -14.89 23.58 3.44
CA MET A 27 -14.88 22.18 2.99
C MET A 27 -16.04 21.46 3.67
N LEU A 28 -16.69 20.52 2.98
CA LEU A 28 -17.77 19.76 3.61
C LEU A 28 -17.24 19.10 4.89
N PRO A 29 -17.88 19.35 6.06
CA PRO A 29 -17.53 18.68 7.29
C PRO A 29 -17.64 17.18 7.10
N TRP A 30 -16.71 16.41 7.68
CA TRP A 30 -16.67 14.95 7.54
C TRP A 30 -18.01 14.29 7.89
N LYS A 31 -18.73 14.82 8.89
CA LYS A 31 -20.05 14.32 9.28
C LYS A 31 -21.03 14.32 8.10
N LYS A 32 -20.92 15.32 7.22
CA LYS A 32 -21.72 15.43 6.00
C LYS A 32 -21.19 14.51 4.90
N VAL A 33 -19.87 14.33 4.78
CA VAL A 33 -19.27 13.36 3.85
C VAL A 33 -19.71 11.94 4.21
N VAL A 34 -19.59 11.54 5.48
CA VAL A 34 -20.01 10.21 5.97
C VAL A 34 -21.53 10.05 5.92
N ALA A 35 -22.32 11.09 6.18
CA ALA A 35 -23.76 11.03 5.99
C ALA A 35 -24.15 10.84 4.52
N ALA A 36 -23.55 11.60 3.60
CA ALA A 36 -23.79 11.47 2.17
C ALA A 36 -23.31 10.12 1.63
N CYS A 37 -22.11 9.70 2.00
CA CYS A 37 -21.56 8.40 1.65
C CYS A 37 -22.41 7.28 2.25
N GLY A 38 -22.85 7.41 3.50
CA GLY A 38 -23.73 6.45 4.18
C GLY A 38 -25.07 6.31 3.48
N ILE A 39 -25.70 7.41 3.08
CA ILE A 39 -26.94 7.38 2.30
C ILE A 39 -26.69 6.75 0.92
N CYS A 40 -25.63 7.13 0.22
CA CYS A 40 -25.30 6.60 -1.11
C CYS A 40 -24.89 5.12 -1.04
N SER A 41 -24.15 4.69 -0.02
CA SER A 41 -23.83 3.29 0.21
C SER A 41 -25.09 2.52 0.55
N VAL A 42 -26.00 3.06 1.37
CA VAL A 42 -27.32 2.45 1.60
C VAL A 42 -28.22 2.51 0.36
N ILE A 43 -27.90 3.21 -0.73
CA ILE A 43 -28.68 3.14 -1.98
C ILE A 43 -28.03 2.17 -2.98
N LEU A 44 -26.69 2.15 -3.01
CA LEU A 44 -25.90 1.30 -3.91
C LEU A 44 -25.79 -0.15 -3.41
N PHE A 45 -25.85 -0.36 -2.10
CA PHE A 45 -25.62 -1.66 -1.45
C PHE A 45 -26.87 -2.54 -1.29
N PRO A 46 -28.12 -2.04 -1.11
CA PRO A 46 -29.24 -2.92 -0.79
C PRO A 46 -30.02 -3.48 -1.99
N LEU A 47 -29.79 -3.09 -3.24
CA LEU A 47 -30.59 -3.69 -4.33
C LEU A 47 -30.09 -5.10 -4.74
N GLY A 48 -28.82 -5.44 -4.49
CA GLY A 48 -28.27 -6.78 -4.79
C GLY A 48 -28.16 -7.72 -3.60
N LEU A 49 -28.07 -7.21 -2.36
CA LEU A 49 -27.91 -8.02 -1.14
C LEU A 49 -29.22 -8.24 -0.36
N VAL A 50 -30.24 -7.40 -0.53
CA VAL A 50 -31.56 -7.62 0.10
C VAL A 50 -32.43 -8.56 -0.74
N PHE A 51 -32.19 -8.60 -2.06
CA PHE A 51 -32.99 -9.37 -3.02
C PHE A 51 -32.09 -10.28 -3.88
N ARG A 52 -31.58 -11.38 -3.30
CA ARG A 52 -31.25 -12.55 -4.14
C ARG A 52 -32.56 -13.15 -4.64
N ALA A 53 -32.55 -13.72 -5.85
CA ALA A 53 -33.69 -14.42 -6.43
C ALA A 53 -34.24 -15.55 -5.53
N ASP A 54 -33.46 -15.99 -4.53
CA ASP A 54 -33.75 -17.13 -3.65
C ASP A 54 -34.09 -16.72 -2.19
N GLY A 55 -34.22 -15.43 -1.86
CA GLY A 55 -34.67 -14.94 -0.53
C GLY A 55 -33.67 -14.07 0.25
N LEU A 56 -34.11 -13.59 1.43
CA LEU A 56 -33.40 -12.65 2.32
C LEU A 56 -32.02 -13.18 2.78
N CYS A 57 -30.96 -12.39 2.61
CA CYS A 57 -29.58 -12.69 3.07
C CYS A 57 -29.39 -12.83 4.60
N PHE A 58 -30.45 -12.78 5.40
CA PHE A 58 -30.41 -12.87 6.87
C PHE A 58 -30.71 -14.27 7.41
N GLY A 59 -30.38 -15.32 6.65
CA GLY A 59 -30.58 -16.71 7.09
C GLY A 59 -29.53 -17.20 8.10
N THR A 60 -28.31 -16.65 8.08
CA THR A 60 -27.20 -17.04 8.97
C THR A 60 -26.38 -15.83 9.42
N TRP A 61 -25.82 -15.88 10.64
CA TRP A 61 -25.01 -14.80 11.23
C TRP A 61 -23.76 -14.47 10.39
N GLU A 62 -23.12 -15.49 9.81
CA GLU A 62 -21.94 -15.35 8.94
C GLU A 62 -22.25 -14.57 7.65
N GLY A 63 -23.40 -14.82 7.02
CA GLY A 63 -23.87 -14.08 5.84
C GLY A 63 -24.14 -12.61 6.13
N ALA A 64 -24.74 -12.32 7.29
CA ALA A 64 -24.96 -10.96 7.76
C ALA A 64 -23.63 -10.25 8.10
N ALA A 65 -22.71 -10.91 8.79
CA ALA A 65 -21.39 -10.38 9.13
C ALA A 65 -20.54 -10.07 7.88
N SER A 66 -20.52 -10.98 6.89
CA SER A 66 -19.81 -10.76 5.61
C SER A 66 -20.35 -9.52 4.90
N SER A 67 -21.67 -9.32 4.90
CA SER A 67 -22.32 -8.18 4.25
C SER A 67 -22.05 -6.86 4.96
N ILE A 68 -22.03 -6.85 6.30
CA ILE A 68 -21.66 -5.68 7.11
C ILE A 68 -20.20 -5.26 6.86
N VAL A 69 -19.29 -6.23 6.77
CA VAL A 69 -17.86 -5.94 6.51
C VAL A 69 -17.67 -5.37 5.11
N GLN A 70 -18.31 -5.98 4.11
CA GLN A 70 -18.31 -5.46 2.73
C GLN A 70 -18.85 -4.03 2.67
N TYR A 71 -19.95 -3.75 3.38
CA TYR A 71 -20.51 -2.42 3.49
C TYR A 71 -19.53 -1.43 4.11
N GLY A 72 -18.87 -1.79 5.22
CA GLY A 72 -17.90 -0.93 5.88
C GLY A 72 -16.70 -0.59 5.00
N ILE A 73 -16.19 -1.58 4.26
CA ILE A 73 -15.07 -1.38 3.35
C ILE A 73 -15.49 -0.54 2.12
N PHE A 74 -16.66 -0.80 1.56
CA PHE A 74 -17.22 0.00 0.47
C PHE A 74 -17.48 1.45 0.89
N LEU A 75 -18.01 1.65 2.10
CA LEU A 75 -18.20 2.96 2.70
C LEU A 75 -16.87 3.70 2.87
N MET A 76 -15.79 3.03 3.29
CA MET A 76 -14.44 3.63 3.35
C MET A 76 -13.95 4.08 1.98
N ALA A 77 -14.10 3.25 0.94
CA ALA A 77 -13.72 3.60 -0.44
C ALA A 77 -14.54 4.77 -0.98
N LEU A 78 -15.84 4.81 -0.68
CA LEU A 78 -16.74 5.90 -1.06
C LEU A 78 -16.40 7.20 -0.33
N CYS A 79 -16.10 7.12 0.97
CA CYS A 79 -15.63 8.27 1.76
C CYS A 79 -14.32 8.83 1.22
N LEU A 80 -13.37 7.98 0.83
CA LEU A 80 -12.12 8.42 0.19
C LEU A 80 -12.40 9.16 -1.13
N SER A 81 -13.30 8.62 -1.95
CA SER A 81 -13.69 9.19 -3.25
C SER A 81 -14.40 10.54 -3.11
N VAL A 82 -15.38 10.63 -2.20
CA VAL A 82 -16.11 11.89 -1.93
C VAL A 82 -15.20 12.90 -1.26
N GLN A 83 -14.27 12.48 -0.41
CA GLN A 83 -13.29 13.39 0.20
C GLN A 83 -12.29 13.93 -0.84
N ALA A 84 -11.88 13.11 -1.82
CA ALA A 84 -11.09 13.57 -2.94
C ALA A 84 -11.85 14.63 -3.76
N LEU A 85 -13.11 14.35 -4.11
CA LEU A 85 -13.98 15.29 -4.84
C LEU A 85 -14.26 16.58 -4.06
N ASN A 86 -14.46 16.49 -2.74
CA ASN A 86 -14.59 17.64 -1.84
C ASN A 86 -13.30 18.48 -1.82
N GLY A 87 -12.13 17.83 -1.83
CA GLY A 87 -10.83 18.49 -1.97
C GLY A 87 -10.65 19.22 -3.30
N VAL A 88 -11.16 18.63 -4.40
CA VAL A 88 -11.11 19.20 -5.76
C VAL A 88 -12.03 20.41 -5.89
N VAL A 89 -13.29 20.28 -5.47
CA VAL A 89 -14.32 21.31 -5.70
C VAL A 89 -14.12 22.51 -4.79
N TRP A 90 -13.83 22.30 -3.51
CA TRP A 90 -13.69 23.42 -2.57
C TRP A 90 -12.57 24.39 -2.97
N TYR A 91 -11.55 23.90 -3.69
CA TYR A 91 -10.46 24.74 -4.19
C TYR A 91 -10.80 25.58 -5.42
N GLY A 92 -11.95 25.34 -6.06
CA GLY A 92 -12.52 26.26 -7.05
C GLY A 92 -13.01 27.58 -6.44
N ALA A 93 -13.24 27.63 -5.11
CA ALA A 93 -14.01 28.70 -4.47
C ALA A 93 -13.19 29.81 -3.80
N ARG A 94 -11.86 29.67 -3.59
CA ARG A 94 -11.03 30.77 -3.05
C ARG A 94 -9.77 31.03 -3.87
N HIS A 95 -9.72 32.24 -4.41
CA HIS A 95 -8.69 32.85 -5.23
C HIS A 95 -7.35 32.94 -4.49
N GLU A 96 -6.32 32.21 -4.93
CA GLU A 96 -4.89 32.54 -4.84
C GLU A 96 -4.05 31.35 -5.36
N THR A 97 -4.22 31.05 -6.64
CA THR A 97 -3.67 29.86 -7.27
C THR A 97 -3.12 30.27 -8.62
N GLU A 98 -1.88 29.89 -8.97
CA GLU A 98 -1.32 30.20 -10.31
C GLU A 98 -2.13 29.55 -11.44
N TRP A 99 -2.99 28.58 -11.11
CA TRP A 99 -3.76 27.81 -12.06
C TRP A 99 -5.15 28.43 -12.24
N SER A 100 -5.54 28.67 -13.49
CA SER A 100 -6.93 29.01 -13.79
C SER A 100 -7.88 27.83 -13.43
N PRO A 101 -9.16 28.08 -13.11
CA PRO A 101 -10.13 27.00 -12.89
C PRO A 101 -10.18 26.01 -14.06
N TRP A 102 -10.15 26.52 -15.30
CA TRP A 102 -10.06 25.72 -16.52
C TRP A 102 -8.76 24.92 -16.62
N GLY A 103 -7.63 25.45 -16.17
CA GLY A 103 -6.36 24.72 -16.12
C GLY A 103 -6.41 23.52 -15.16
N LYS A 104 -7.05 23.67 -14.00
CA LYS A 104 -7.20 22.57 -13.01
C LYS A 104 -8.11 21.46 -13.54
N TRP A 105 -9.32 21.83 -13.97
CA TRP A 105 -10.28 20.86 -14.51
C TRP A 105 -9.81 20.25 -15.82
N GLY A 106 -9.12 21.03 -16.67
CA GLY A 106 -8.50 20.55 -17.90
C GLY A 106 -7.43 19.50 -17.64
N VAL A 107 -6.51 19.74 -16.70
CA VAL A 107 -5.49 18.74 -16.32
C VAL A 107 -6.14 17.47 -15.76
N MET A 108 -7.14 17.59 -14.89
CA MET A 108 -7.86 16.43 -14.37
C MET A 108 -8.61 15.66 -15.45
N ALA A 109 -9.25 16.36 -16.40
CA ALA A 109 -9.93 15.74 -17.53
C ALA A 109 -8.94 15.00 -18.45
N VAL A 110 -7.80 15.62 -18.76
CA VAL A 110 -6.72 14.99 -19.54
C VAL A 110 -6.20 13.74 -18.85
N ILE A 111 -5.96 13.79 -17.54
CA ILE A 111 -5.56 12.62 -16.74
C ILE A 111 -6.61 11.50 -16.82
N SER A 112 -7.88 11.81 -16.62
CA SER A 112 -8.97 10.82 -16.73
C SER A 112 -9.06 10.21 -18.11
N ILE A 113 -9.00 11.02 -19.16
CA ILE A 113 -9.06 10.56 -20.55
C ILE A 113 -7.85 9.67 -20.86
N ALA A 114 -6.65 10.06 -20.44
CA ALA A 114 -5.43 9.27 -20.63
C ALA A 114 -5.53 7.91 -19.92
N VAL A 115 -6.02 7.88 -18.68
CA VAL A 115 -6.26 6.64 -17.91
C VAL A 115 -7.28 5.75 -18.61
N LEU A 116 -8.39 6.30 -19.07
CA LEU A 116 -9.44 5.54 -19.76
C LEU A 116 -8.95 5.01 -21.11
N ALA A 117 -8.27 5.85 -21.90
CA ALA A 117 -7.71 5.47 -23.20
C ALA A 117 -6.65 4.37 -23.04
N TRP A 118 -5.80 4.48 -22.03
CA TRP A 118 -4.81 3.46 -21.73
C TRP A 118 -5.46 2.15 -21.29
N TRP A 119 -6.47 2.19 -20.40
CA TRP A 119 -7.21 0.98 -20.02
C TRP A 119 -7.89 0.31 -21.21
N TRP A 120 -8.49 1.10 -22.10
CA TRP A 120 -9.08 0.59 -23.34
C TRP A 120 -8.06 -0.12 -24.22
N HIS A 121 -6.83 0.41 -24.31
CA HIS A 121 -5.76 -0.15 -25.11
C HIS A 121 -5.12 -1.40 -24.47
N ALA A 122 -4.80 -1.32 -23.16
CA ALA A 122 -4.07 -2.37 -22.44
C ALA A 122 -4.98 -3.52 -21.97
N GLY A 123 -6.28 -3.28 -21.87
CA GLY A 123 -7.25 -4.24 -21.34
C GLY A 123 -7.10 -4.47 -19.83
N SER A 124 -7.64 -5.59 -19.37
CA SER A 124 -7.56 -6.04 -17.97
C SER A 124 -6.94 -7.43 -17.92
N ARG A 125 -6.00 -7.68 -17.01
CA ARG A 125 -5.48 -9.03 -16.76
C ARG A 125 -5.58 -9.35 -15.27
N CYS A 126 -5.62 -10.63 -14.93
CA CYS A 126 -5.71 -11.09 -13.56
C CYS A 126 -4.40 -11.74 -13.13
N SER A 127 -3.90 -11.39 -11.94
CA SER A 127 -2.79 -12.11 -11.32
C SER A 127 -3.19 -13.54 -10.99
N PHE A 128 -2.25 -14.48 -11.13
CA PHE A 128 -2.44 -15.89 -10.76
C PHE A 128 -2.98 -16.06 -9.32
N ASP A 129 -2.41 -15.34 -8.35
CA ASP A 129 -2.85 -15.36 -6.95
C ASP A 129 -4.33 -15.01 -6.81
N PHE A 130 -4.79 -13.94 -7.47
CA PHE A 130 -6.20 -13.57 -7.41
C PHE A 130 -7.08 -14.64 -8.07
N GLN A 131 -6.76 -15.05 -9.30
CA GLN A 131 -7.60 -15.99 -10.06
C GLN A 131 -7.73 -17.37 -9.41
N TYR A 132 -6.63 -17.90 -8.87
CA TYR A 132 -6.57 -19.29 -8.38
C TYR A 132 -6.60 -19.40 -6.85
N ARG A 133 -6.38 -18.32 -6.09
CA ARG A 133 -6.40 -18.36 -4.62
C ARG A 133 -7.49 -17.49 -4.00
N GLN A 134 -7.64 -16.23 -4.41
CA GLN A 134 -8.64 -15.32 -3.79
C GLN A 134 -10.04 -15.45 -4.40
N TYR A 135 -10.16 -15.52 -5.72
CA TYR A 135 -11.44 -15.60 -6.41
C TYR A 135 -12.24 -16.86 -6.03
N PRO A 136 -11.63 -18.06 -5.89
CA PRO A 136 -12.34 -19.23 -5.38
C PRO A 136 -12.92 -19.02 -3.98
N GLN A 137 -12.22 -18.31 -3.09
CA GLN A 137 -12.73 -17.99 -1.74
C GLN A 137 -13.94 -17.04 -1.80
N ILE A 138 -13.94 -16.10 -2.75
CA ILE A 138 -15.07 -15.18 -2.97
C ILE A 138 -16.32 -15.95 -3.42
N VAL A 139 -16.14 -16.91 -4.34
CA VAL A 139 -17.23 -17.72 -4.91
C VAL A 139 -17.73 -18.77 -3.92
N SER A 140 -16.84 -19.49 -3.24
CA SER A 140 -17.21 -20.56 -2.30
C SER A 140 -17.73 -20.03 -0.96
N GLY A 141 -17.31 -18.83 -0.55
CA GLY A 141 -17.58 -18.30 0.79
C GLY A 141 -16.74 -18.94 1.89
N GLN A 142 -15.84 -19.86 1.55
CA GLN A 142 -14.86 -20.44 2.47
C GLN A 142 -13.57 -19.65 2.39
N TYR A 143 -13.16 -19.05 3.51
CA TYR A 143 -12.01 -18.15 3.55
C TYR A 143 -10.83 -18.78 4.27
N ASN A 144 -9.63 -18.36 3.89
CA ASN A 144 -8.41 -18.71 4.61
C ASN A 144 -7.49 -17.49 4.77
N LEU A 145 -6.54 -17.64 5.69
CA LEU A 145 -5.61 -16.59 6.08
C LEU A 145 -4.33 -16.52 5.21
N MET A 146 -4.36 -17.07 4.00
CA MET A 146 -3.26 -16.85 3.04
C MET A 146 -3.18 -15.39 2.57
N HIS A 147 -4.32 -14.72 2.51
CA HIS A 147 -4.44 -13.32 2.13
C HIS A 147 -5.26 -12.56 3.17
N THR A 148 -5.09 -11.24 3.21
CA THR A 148 -5.88 -10.38 4.08
C THR A 148 -7.37 -10.49 3.71
N LEU A 149 -8.20 -10.91 4.66
CA LEU A 149 -9.65 -11.04 4.43
C LEU A 149 -10.29 -9.71 4.04
N ALA A 150 -9.77 -8.60 4.54
CA ALA A 150 -10.27 -7.27 4.18
C ALA A 150 -10.18 -7.01 2.67
N HIS A 151 -9.09 -7.39 2.01
CA HIS A 151 -8.97 -7.22 0.55
C HIS A 151 -9.87 -8.20 -0.21
N THR A 152 -9.92 -9.47 0.21
CA THR A 152 -10.81 -10.48 -0.40
C THR A 152 -12.28 -10.05 -0.31
N LEU A 153 -12.71 -9.54 0.84
CA LEU A 153 -14.08 -9.05 1.04
C LEU A 153 -14.35 -7.74 0.31
N LEU A 154 -13.37 -6.83 0.18
CA LEU A 154 -13.48 -5.67 -0.72
C LEU A 154 -13.86 -6.12 -2.13
N CYS A 155 -13.12 -7.11 -2.67
CA CYS A 155 -13.37 -7.63 -4.00
C CYS A 155 -14.73 -8.32 -4.11
N LYS A 156 -15.14 -9.09 -3.09
CA LYS A 156 -16.48 -9.69 -3.03
C LYS A 156 -17.58 -8.64 -3.06
N GLY A 157 -17.44 -7.54 -2.32
CA GLY A 157 -18.39 -6.43 -2.30
C GLY A 157 -18.50 -5.70 -3.65
N VAL A 158 -17.40 -5.57 -4.38
CA VAL A 158 -17.43 -5.02 -5.76
C VAL A 158 -18.15 -5.99 -6.71
N LEU A 159 -17.80 -7.28 -6.65
CA LEU A 159 -18.36 -8.31 -7.52
C LEU A 159 -19.84 -8.59 -7.24
N SER A 160 -20.33 -8.33 -6.03
CA SER A 160 -21.77 -8.44 -5.72
C SER A 160 -22.60 -7.33 -6.37
N VAL A 161 -21.98 -6.19 -6.69
CA VAL A 161 -22.65 -5.09 -7.41
C VAL A 161 -22.54 -5.29 -8.92
N TRP A 162 -21.35 -5.68 -9.39
CA TRP A 162 -21.10 -5.99 -10.80
C TRP A 162 -20.25 -7.25 -10.91
N PRO A 163 -20.84 -8.40 -11.30
CA PRO A 163 -20.18 -9.71 -11.29
C PRO A 163 -19.21 -9.89 -12.48
N GLU A 164 -18.45 -8.84 -12.82
CA GLU A 164 -17.40 -8.86 -13.82
C GLU A 164 -16.08 -8.43 -13.18
N PHE A 165 -15.01 -9.09 -13.59
CA PHE A 165 -13.65 -8.78 -13.14
C PHE A 165 -13.27 -7.31 -13.36
N GLN A 166 -13.73 -6.75 -14.47
CA GLN A 166 -13.54 -5.36 -14.88
C GLN A 166 -14.04 -4.37 -13.82
N ALA A 167 -15.03 -4.75 -13.00
CA ALA A 167 -15.54 -3.91 -11.93
C ALA A 167 -14.48 -3.63 -10.86
N ILE A 168 -13.65 -4.62 -10.50
CA ILE A 168 -12.57 -4.46 -9.52
C ILE A 168 -11.53 -3.48 -10.06
N VAL A 169 -11.11 -3.65 -11.31
CA VAL A 169 -10.15 -2.77 -11.98
C VAL A 169 -10.68 -1.33 -12.03
N LEU A 170 -11.95 -1.15 -12.37
CA LEU A 170 -12.58 0.16 -12.41
C LEU A 170 -12.61 0.87 -11.06
N VAL A 171 -12.93 0.15 -9.97
CA VAL A 171 -12.88 0.72 -8.62
C VAL A 171 -11.45 1.14 -8.27
N GLN A 172 -10.45 0.33 -8.60
CA GLN A 172 -9.05 0.67 -8.38
C GLN A 172 -8.62 1.92 -9.16
N LEU A 173 -9.00 2.01 -10.44
CA LEU A 173 -8.73 3.19 -11.27
C LEU A 173 -9.40 4.45 -10.71
N GLY A 174 -10.66 4.34 -10.25
CA GLY A 174 -11.36 5.45 -9.61
C GLY A 174 -10.68 5.91 -8.32
N LEU A 175 -10.20 4.98 -7.48
CA LEU A 175 -9.46 5.30 -6.26
C LEU A 175 -8.09 5.93 -6.57
N LEU A 176 -7.37 5.41 -7.57
CA LEU A 176 -6.10 5.99 -8.01
C LEU A 176 -6.29 7.41 -8.54
N LEU A 177 -7.27 7.63 -9.43
CA LEU A 177 -7.62 8.96 -9.95
C LEU A 177 -7.99 9.92 -8.82
N SER A 178 -8.75 9.45 -7.82
CA SER A 178 -9.10 10.24 -6.65
C SER A 178 -7.86 10.73 -5.91
N VAL A 179 -6.86 9.87 -5.70
CA VAL A 179 -5.60 10.27 -5.05
C VAL A 179 -4.76 11.18 -5.95
N CYS A 180 -4.68 10.92 -7.25
CA CYS A 180 -4.02 11.82 -8.22
C CYS A 180 -4.65 13.22 -8.21
N PHE A 181 -5.97 13.33 -8.12
CA PHE A 181 -6.64 14.62 -8.04
C PHE A 181 -6.39 15.34 -6.72
N MET A 182 -6.21 14.61 -5.63
CA MET A 182 -5.76 15.19 -4.36
C MET A 182 -4.32 15.73 -4.47
N ILE A 183 -3.43 15.01 -5.16
CA ILE A 183 -2.07 15.49 -5.44
C ILE A 183 -2.11 16.77 -6.28
N VAL A 184 -2.89 16.80 -7.36
CA VAL A 184 -3.06 18.01 -8.21
C VAL A 184 -3.60 19.17 -7.38
N SER A 185 -4.63 18.92 -6.57
CA SER A 185 -5.25 19.96 -5.72
C SER A 185 -4.27 20.48 -4.67
N TRP A 186 -3.50 19.61 -4.02
CA TRP A 186 -2.48 19.99 -3.05
C TRP A 186 -1.32 20.75 -3.70
N ALA A 187 -0.81 20.28 -4.83
CA ALA A 187 0.30 20.92 -5.51
C ALA A 187 -0.08 22.30 -6.08
N ALA A 188 -1.32 22.44 -6.57
CA ALA A 188 -1.84 23.74 -6.97
C ALA A 188 -1.91 24.70 -5.75
N ARG A 189 -2.31 24.22 -4.56
CA ARG A 189 -2.29 25.02 -3.31
C ARG A 189 -0.89 25.48 -2.92
N GLU A 190 0.10 24.61 -3.06
CA GLU A 190 1.52 24.95 -2.86
C GLU A 190 2.09 25.81 -4.00
N ARG A 191 1.25 26.28 -4.93
CA ARG A 191 1.61 27.11 -6.10
C ARG A 191 2.74 26.47 -6.92
N MET A 192 2.65 25.15 -7.13
CA MET A 192 3.61 24.46 -7.99
C MET A 192 3.26 24.67 -9.45
N ARG A 193 4.28 24.72 -10.30
CA ARG A 193 4.11 24.82 -11.76
C ARG A 193 3.37 23.58 -12.29
N ALA A 194 2.38 23.80 -13.15
CA ALA A 194 1.54 22.72 -13.68
C ALA A 194 2.31 21.59 -14.36
N LEU A 195 3.40 21.92 -15.06
CA LEU A 195 4.26 20.94 -15.71
C LEU A 195 4.90 19.95 -14.71
N ILE A 196 5.33 20.45 -13.54
CA ILE A 196 5.95 19.61 -12.49
C ILE A 196 4.91 18.64 -11.91
N VAL A 197 3.72 19.15 -11.65
CA VAL A 197 2.60 18.36 -11.10
C VAL A 197 2.14 17.32 -12.12
N LEU A 198 2.01 17.70 -13.38
CA LEU A 198 1.66 16.79 -14.47
C LEU A 198 2.73 15.70 -14.61
N GLY A 199 4.03 16.06 -14.57
CA GLY A 199 5.12 15.09 -14.56
C GLY A 199 5.04 14.09 -13.41
N ALA A 200 4.78 14.57 -12.18
CA ALA A 200 4.62 13.70 -11.02
C ALA A 200 3.40 12.76 -11.15
N VAL A 201 2.26 13.25 -11.63
CA VAL A 201 1.08 12.42 -11.87
C VAL A 201 1.33 11.41 -12.99
N LEU A 202 1.99 11.81 -14.08
CA LEU A 202 2.35 10.90 -15.17
C LEU A 202 3.31 9.81 -14.69
N LEU A 203 4.25 10.10 -13.78
CA LEU A 203 5.09 9.07 -13.16
C LEU A 203 4.27 8.07 -12.35
N CYS A 204 3.25 8.51 -11.60
CA CYS A 204 2.32 7.60 -10.93
C CYS A 204 1.52 6.75 -11.93
N LEU A 205 1.11 7.35 -13.05
CA LEU A 205 0.34 6.68 -14.09
C LEU A 205 1.18 5.79 -14.99
N PHE A 206 2.50 5.97 -15.07
CA PHE A 206 3.38 5.12 -15.87
C PHE A 206 3.33 3.65 -15.41
N GLN A 207 2.93 3.42 -14.16
CA GLN A 207 2.73 2.10 -13.56
C GLN A 207 1.36 1.48 -13.85
N PHE A 208 0.64 2.01 -14.84
CA PHE A 208 -0.73 1.60 -15.16
C PHE A 208 -0.89 0.10 -15.46
N GLU A 209 0.10 -0.48 -16.14
CA GLU A 209 0.09 -1.90 -16.47
C GLU A 209 0.11 -2.76 -15.19
N MET A 210 0.80 -2.34 -14.14
CA MET A 210 0.72 -3.00 -12.83
C MET A 210 -0.62 -2.75 -12.14
N VAL A 211 -1.20 -1.55 -12.30
CA VAL A 211 -2.49 -1.18 -11.72
C VAL A 211 -3.64 -2.03 -12.27
N THR A 212 -3.63 -2.37 -13.56
CA THR A 212 -4.70 -3.15 -14.20
C THR A 212 -4.47 -4.67 -14.19
N THR A 213 -3.34 -5.13 -13.64
CA THR A 213 -2.96 -6.54 -13.65
C THR A 213 -2.67 -7.13 -12.26
N VAL A 214 -2.29 -6.32 -11.28
CA VAL A 214 -1.89 -6.74 -9.93
C VAL A 214 -2.90 -6.29 -8.86
N ILE A 215 -4.09 -6.88 -8.90
CA ILE A 215 -5.23 -6.48 -8.05
C ILE A 215 -4.94 -6.50 -6.54
N LYS A 216 -4.07 -7.40 -6.07
CA LYS A 216 -3.75 -7.55 -4.65
C LYS A 216 -2.96 -6.35 -4.10
N ASP A 217 -2.05 -5.82 -4.91
CA ASP A 217 -1.00 -4.91 -4.45
C ASP A 217 -1.41 -3.44 -4.62
N VAL A 218 -2.37 -3.20 -5.52
CA VAL A 218 -2.83 -1.88 -5.95
C VAL A 218 -3.65 -1.14 -4.89
N PRO A 219 -4.70 -1.72 -4.26
CA PRO A 219 -5.47 -1.00 -3.25
C PRO A 219 -4.60 -0.54 -2.08
N TYR A 220 -3.74 -1.43 -1.56
CA TYR A 220 -2.77 -1.10 -0.52
C TYR A 220 -1.87 0.08 -0.92
N SER A 221 -1.34 0.07 -2.14
CA SER A 221 -0.47 1.15 -2.64
C SER A 221 -1.20 2.49 -2.75
N ILE A 222 -2.47 2.48 -3.19
CA ILE A 222 -3.31 3.69 -3.28
C ILE A 222 -3.57 4.26 -1.87
N PHE A 223 -3.85 3.42 -0.87
CA PHE A 223 -4.03 3.89 0.51
C PHE A 223 -2.73 4.42 1.12
N LEU A 224 -1.57 3.86 0.76
CA LEU A 224 -0.26 4.42 1.12
C LEU A 224 -0.01 5.79 0.49
N MET A 225 -0.38 5.98 -0.78
CA MET A 225 -0.32 7.30 -1.42
C MET A 225 -1.22 8.30 -0.68
N ALA A 226 -2.46 7.92 -0.37
CA ALA A 226 -3.39 8.76 0.37
C ALA A 226 -2.85 9.14 1.76
N LEU A 227 -2.27 8.17 2.49
CA LEU A 227 -1.59 8.40 3.75
C LEU A 227 -0.47 9.44 3.60
N THR A 228 0.39 9.26 2.60
CA THR A 228 1.55 10.13 2.38
C THR A 228 1.14 11.55 1.99
N VAL A 229 0.18 11.70 1.07
CA VAL A 229 -0.42 13.02 0.74
C VAL A 229 -1.05 13.66 1.98
N GLY A 230 -1.72 12.88 2.82
CA GLY A 230 -2.28 13.31 4.10
C GLY A 230 -1.20 13.82 5.06
N LEU A 231 -0.11 13.09 5.23
CA LEU A 231 1.02 13.49 6.08
C LEU A 231 1.69 14.77 5.55
N CYS A 232 1.94 14.87 4.24
CA CYS A 232 2.48 16.07 3.60
C CYS A 232 1.57 17.29 3.85
N SER A 233 0.27 17.14 3.59
CA SER A 233 -0.72 18.21 3.77
C SER A 233 -0.87 18.62 5.23
N TRP A 234 -0.86 17.66 6.16
CA TRP A 234 -0.97 17.94 7.59
C TRP A 234 0.27 18.66 8.12
N LEU A 235 1.48 18.27 7.68
CA LEU A 235 2.71 18.93 8.10
C LEU A 235 2.80 20.38 7.63
N LEU A 236 2.42 20.63 6.36
CA LEU A 236 2.60 21.94 5.73
C LEU A 236 1.43 22.89 5.98
N GLU A 237 0.21 22.37 6.08
CA GLU A 237 -1.02 23.18 6.16
C GLU A 237 -1.86 22.93 7.42
N LYS A 238 -1.59 21.87 8.20
CA LYS A 238 -2.32 21.51 9.44
C LYS A 238 -3.85 21.42 9.29
N ARG A 239 -4.34 21.10 8.08
CA ARG A 239 -5.79 21.02 7.78
C ARG A 239 -6.45 19.79 8.39
N THR A 240 -7.74 19.94 8.71
CA THR A 240 -8.60 18.85 9.18
C THR A 240 -8.83 17.77 8.14
N SER A 241 -8.91 18.13 6.85
CA SER A 241 -9.04 17.17 5.75
C SER A 241 -7.84 16.22 5.64
N ALA A 242 -6.65 16.67 6.02
CA ALA A 242 -5.45 15.86 6.03
C ALA A 242 -5.47 14.78 7.12
N LEU A 243 -6.11 15.05 8.27
CA LEU A 243 -6.28 14.07 9.34
C LEU A 243 -7.13 12.87 8.89
N TRP A 244 -8.12 13.10 8.03
CA TRP A 244 -8.93 12.02 7.46
C TRP A 244 -8.16 11.17 6.46
N LEU A 245 -7.31 11.79 5.63
CA LEU A 245 -6.42 11.06 4.73
C LEU A 245 -5.42 10.20 5.52
N ILE A 246 -4.93 10.70 6.66
CA ILE A 246 -4.11 9.91 7.56
C ILE A 246 -4.91 8.73 8.13
N GLY A 247 -6.13 8.95 8.62
CA GLY A 247 -6.96 7.88 9.18
C GLY A 247 -7.34 6.79 8.17
N LEU A 248 -7.87 7.19 7.00
CA LEU A 248 -8.23 6.27 5.92
C LEU A 248 -6.99 5.59 5.34
N GLY A 249 -5.91 6.35 5.15
CA GLY A 249 -4.63 5.85 4.67
C GLY A 249 -4.04 4.80 5.61
N LEU A 250 -4.05 5.04 6.93
CA LEU A 250 -3.65 4.06 7.95
C LEU A 250 -4.54 2.81 7.93
N ALA A 251 -5.87 2.99 7.88
CA ALA A 251 -6.81 1.87 7.84
C ALA A 251 -6.57 0.96 6.63
N GLY A 252 -6.44 1.54 5.43
CA GLY A 252 -6.19 0.76 4.22
C GLY A 252 -4.78 0.17 4.14
N THR A 253 -3.75 0.93 4.53
CA THR A 253 -2.35 0.48 4.54
C THR A 253 -2.18 -0.75 5.45
N GLY A 254 -2.72 -0.69 6.67
CA GLY A 254 -2.61 -1.77 7.62
C GLY A 254 -3.45 -2.99 7.24
N SER A 255 -4.67 -2.78 6.76
CA SER A 255 -5.67 -3.85 6.67
C SER A 255 -5.67 -4.62 5.34
N LEU A 256 -5.24 -3.98 4.24
CA LEU A 256 -5.38 -4.58 2.91
C LEU A 256 -4.22 -5.49 2.51
N ARG A 257 -3.08 -5.45 3.23
CA ARG A 257 -1.93 -6.32 2.93
C ARG A 257 -1.09 -6.59 4.18
N TYR A 258 -0.58 -7.82 4.31
CA TYR A 258 0.35 -8.17 5.40
C TYR A 258 1.63 -7.33 5.37
N ASP A 259 2.22 -7.14 4.19
CA ASP A 259 3.42 -6.28 4.00
C ASP A 259 3.16 -4.82 4.42
N GLY A 260 1.89 -4.41 4.44
CA GLY A 260 1.48 -3.09 4.91
C GLY A 260 1.58 -2.87 6.41
N ALA A 261 1.73 -3.93 7.20
CA ALA A 261 1.92 -3.82 8.65
C ALA A 261 3.18 -3.02 9.01
N VAL A 262 4.29 -3.21 8.30
CA VAL A 262 5.55 -2.50 8.57
C VAL A 262 5.42 -0.98 8.39
N PRO A 263 5.02 -0.45 7.21
CA PRO A 263 4.81 0.99 7.07
C PRO A 263 3.68 1.52 7.97
N PHE A 264 2.65 0.72 8.25
CA PHE A 264 1.59 1.08 9.21
C PHE A 264 2.15 1.34 10.62
N PHE A 265 2.83 0.35 11.21
CA PHE A 265 3.32 0.46 12.59
C PHE A 265 4.44 1.49 12.74
N LEU A 266 5.32 1.63 11.74
CA LEU A 266 6.33 2.68 11.75
C LEU A 266 5.70 4.07 11.71
N THR A 267 4.66 4.26 10.88
CA THR A 267 3.93 5.54 10.82
C THR A 267 3.20 5.83 12.13
N VAL A 268 2.52 4.83 12.71
CA VAL A 268 1.87 4.95 14.02
C VAL A 268 2.87 5.30 15.12
N ALA A 269 4.05 4.66 15.13
CA ALA A 269 5.11 4.95 16.08
C ALA A 269 5.64 6.38 15.91
N ALA A 270 5.93 6.81 14.68
CA ALA A 270 6.41 8.15 14.38
C ALA A 270 5.38 9.24 14.80
N LEU A 271 4.09 9.01 14.51
CA LEU A 271 3.02 9.92 14.93
C LEU A 271 2.85 9.92 16.45
N SER A 272 2.94 8.76 17.11
CA SER A 272 2.88 8.65 18.57
C SER A 272 4.01 9.39 19.26
N VAL A 273 5.25 9.23 18.79
CA VAL A 273 6.43 9.99 19.28
C VAL A 273 6.22 11.48 19.06
N HIS A 274 5.72 11.89 17.89
CA HIS A 274 5.40 13.29 17.62
C HIS A 274 4.33 13.85 18.60
N MET A 275 3.24 13.11 18.82
CA MET A 275 2.18 13.49 19.77
C MET A 275 2.68 13.54 21.21
N PHE A 276 3.60 12.65 21.60
CA PHE A 276 4.20 12.64 22.94
C PHE A 276 4.99 13.92 23.20
N HIS A 277 5.80 14.36 22.22
CA HIS A 277 6.55 15.63 22.32
C HIS A 277 5.68 16.87 22.09
N HIS A 278 4.52 16.73 21.44
CA HIS A 278 3.61 17.83 21.13
C HIS A 278 2.18 17.50 21.57
N ARG A 279 1.93 17.55 22.90
CA ARG A 279 0.63 17.18 23.49
C ARG A 279 -0.58 17.89 22.90
N ALA A 280 -0.42 19.12 22.38
CA ALA A 280 -1.49 19.85 21.70
C ALA A 280 -1.98 19.15 20.41
N GLU A 281 -1.09 18.41 19.73
CA GLU A 281 -1.40 17.65 18.51
C GLU A 281 -2.11 16.32 18.81
N PHE A 282 -2.04 15.82 20.05
CA PHE A 282 -2.72 14.57 20.45
C PHE A 282 -4.22 14.62 20.18
N ARG A 283 -4.87 15.76 20.45
CA ARG A 283 -6.31 15.95 20.20
C ARG A 283 -6.68 15.88 18.70
N ARG A 284 -5.71 16.12 17.81
CA ARG A 284 -5.92 16.12 16.35
C ARG A 284 -5.55 14.79 15.73
N LEU A 285 -4.37 14.28 16.04
CA LEU A 285 -3.83 13.04 15.46
C LEU A 285 -4.28 11.77 16.19
N GLY A 286 -4.72 11.87 17.44
CA GLY A 286 -5.14 10.71 18.22
C GLY A 286 -6.32 9.98 17.57
N ILE A 287 -7.31 10.72 17.05
CA ILE A 287 -8.48 10.14 16.38
C ILE A 287 -8.09 9.29 15.16
N PRO A 288 -7.36 9.80 14.15
CA PRO A 288 -6.99 9.00 12.99
C PRO A 288 -6.04 7.84 13.33
N VAL A 289 -5.13 8.01 14.30
CA VAL A 289 -4.23 6.93 14.74
C VAL A 289 -5.01 5.82 15.43
N ILE A 290 -5.87 6.14 16.39
CA ILE A 290 -6.72 5.16 17.08
C ILE A 290 -7.65 4.48 16.10
N GLY A 291 -8.29 5.25 15.19
CA GLY A 291 -9.14 4.70 14.14
C GLY A 291 -8.40 3.69 13.26
N GLY A 292 -7.18 4.01 12.82
CA GLY A 292 -6.33 3.10 12.05
C GLY A 292 -5.99 1.82 12.82
N ILE A 293 -5.63 1.92 14.10
CA ILE A 293 -5.35 0.76 14.98
C ILE A 293 -6.60 -0.10 15.16
N CYS A 294 -7.76 0.50 15.41
CA CYS A 294 -9.02 -0.23 15.54
C CYS A 294 -9.37 -0.97 14.24
N CYS A 295 -9.21 -0.33 13.07
CA CYS A 295 -9.41 -0.99 11.78
C CYS A 295 -8.45 -2.16 11.57
N TRP A 296 -7.18 -2.00 11.93
CA TRP A 296 -6.19 -3.06 11.84
C TRP A 296 -6.55 -4.24 12.78
N LEU A 297 -6.84 -3.97 14.05
CA LEU A 297 -7.28 -5.00 15.01
C LEU A 297 -8.54 -5.72 14.53
N PHE A 298 -9.50 -4.97 13.99
CA PHE A 298 -10.70 -5.56 13.41
C PHE A 298 -10.36 -6.49 12.24
N ALA A 299 -9.52 -6.04 11.31
CA ALA A 299 -9.15 -6.81 10.12
C ALA A 299 -8.35 -8.09 10.41
N PHE A 300 -7.52 -8.10 11.45
CA PHE A 300 -6.62 -9.23 11.76
C PHE A 300 -7.05 -10.10 12.94
N LEU A 301 -7.89 -9.61 13.85
CA LEU A 301 -8.37 -10.39 15.01
C LEU A 301 -9.84 -10.75 14.87
N VAL A 302 -10.68 -9.75 14.63
CA VAL A 302 -12.14 -9.93 14.64
C VAL A 302 -12.62 -10.57 13.35
N LEU A 303 -12.12 -10.10 12.20
CA LEU A 303 -12.59 -10.52 10.90
C LEU A 303 -12.32 -12.01 10.59
N PRO A 304 -11.13 -12.58 10.89
CA PRO A 304 -10.91 -14.01 10.78
C PRO A 304 -11.89 -14.85 11.58
N PHE A 305 -12.17 -14.44 12.82
CA PHE A 305 -13.10 -15.13 13.70
C PHE A 305 -14.54 -15.04 13.18
N LEU A 306 -14.96 -13.87 12.69
CA LEU A 306 -16.31 -13.69 12.14
C LEU A 306 -16.56 -14.51 10.87
N MET A 307 -15.51 -14.76 10.08
CA MET A 307 -15.60 -15.43 8.77
C MET A 307 -15.25 -16.92 8.84
N ASP A 308 -15.05 -17.46 10.05
CA ASP A 308 -14.53 -18.82 10.30
C ASP A 308 -13.33 -19.16 9.40
N ALA A 309 -12.38 -18.22 9.31
CA ALA A 309 -11.32 -18.31 8.33
C ALA A 309 -10.26 -19.33 8.76
N GLU A 310 -10.04 -20.34 7.91
CA GLU A 310 -9.06 -21.37 8.16
C GLU A 310 -7.62 -20.81 8.15
N SER A 311 -6.74 -21.42 8.94
CA SER A 311 -5.30 -21.21 8.77
C SER A 311 -4.91 -21.71 7.38
N GLY A 312 -4.55 -20.80 6.48
CA GLY A 312 -4.21 -21.17 5.11
C GLY A 312 -3.14 -22.26 5.06
N ALA A 313 -3.40 -23.33 4.31
CA ALA A 313 -2.56 -24.54 4.23
C ALA A 313 -1.26 -24.35 3.41
N SER A 314 -0.56 -23.23 3.61
CA SER A 314 0.68 -22.94 2.90
C SER A 314 1.86 -22.80 3.84
N GLY A 315 2.91 -23.54 3.50
CA GLY A 315 4.22 -23.42 4.14
C GLY A 315 4.94 -22.09 3.83
N THR A 316 4.41 -21.25 2.93
CA THR A 316 5.01 -19.95 2.54
C THR A 316 5.31 -19.05 3.73
N LYS A 317 4.49 -19.08 4.79
CA LYS A 317 4.72 -18.30 6.02
C LYS A 317 6.08 -18.61 6.68
N TYR A 318 6.56 -19.85 6.54
CA TYR A 318 7.82 -20.32 7.13
C TYR A 318 8.95 -20.46 6.11
N ALA A 319 8.66 -20.26 4.82
CA ALA A 319 9.63 -20.45 3.74
C ALA A 319 10.90 -19.60 3.92
N LYS A 320 10.78 -18.35 4.37
CA LYS A 320 11.97 -17.51 4.61
C LYS A 320 12.86 -18.04 5.73
N MET A 321 12.26 -18.54 6.82
CA MET A 321 13.01 -19.15 7.93
C MET A 321 13.73 -20.41 7.44
N ALA A 322 13.04 -21.27 6.68
CA ALA A 322 13.64 -22.46 6.09
C ALA A 322 14.75 -22.12 5.08
N HIS A 323 14.60 -21.06 4.28
CA HIS A 323 15.65 -20.58 3.38
C HIS A 323 16.93 -20.22 4.11
N VAL A 324 16.83 -19.44 5.19
CA VAL A 324 18.02 -19.07 5.98
C VAL A 324 18.71 -20.31 6.55
N VAL A 325 17.93 -21.29 7.02
CA VAL A 325 18.49 -22.57 7.50
C VAL A 325 19.23 -23.31 6.38
N CYS A 326 18.63 -23.45 5.19
CA CYS A 326 19.26 -24.12 4.06
C CYS A 326 20.50 -23.37 3.53
N ASP A 327 20.46 -22.03 3.45
CA ASP A 327 21.61 -21.21 3.05
C ASP A 327 22.78 -21.36 4.03
N ILE A 328 22.51 -21.40 5.34
CA ILE A 328 23.54 -21.65 6.37
C ILE A 328 24.18 -23.03 6.19
N VAL A 329 23.38 -24.07 5.92
CA VAL A 329 23.89 -25.43 5.63
C VAL A 329 24.75 -25.42 4.37
N ALA A 330 24.30 -24.75 3.31
CA ALA A 330 24.99 -24.68 2.03
C ALA A 330 26.34 -23.93 2.12
N GLU A 331 26.40 -22.82 2.85
CA GLU A 331 27.62 -22.06 3.11
C GLU A 331 28.56 -22.71 4.15
N GLY A 332 28.21 -23.91 4.66
CA GLY A 332 29.04 -24.67 5.59
C GLY A 332 29.02 -24.14 7.03
N GLY A 333 27.93 -23.49 7.44
CA GLY A 333 27.73 -23.05 8.82
C GLY A 333 27.63 -24.20 9.82
N LYS A 334 27.77 -23.87 11.10
CA LYS A 334 27.70 -24.82 12.21
C LYS A 334 26.26 -25.27 12.43
N VAL A 335 25.99 -26.56 12.32
CA VAL A 335 24.67 -27.15 12.61
C VAL A 335 24.90 -28.37 13.47
N SER A 336 24.14 -28.50 14.56
CA SER A 336 24.21 -29.69 15.42
C SER A 336 23.74 -30.93 14.65
N ASP A 337 24.25 -32.12 15.00
CA ASP A 337 23.85 -33.36 14.32
C ASP A 337 22.33 -33.60 14.42
N GLY A 338 21.72 -33.25 15.55
CA GLY A 338 20.28 -33.36 15.76
C GLY A 338 19.46 -32.36 14.92
N ASP A 339 19.91 -31.11 14.80
CA ASP A 339 19.24 -30.14 13.91
C ASP A 339 19.43 -30.53 12.44
N MET A 340 20.59 -31.07 12.07
CA MET A 340 20.87 -31.54 10.71
C MET A 340 19.96 -32.71 10.32
N GLU A 341 19.75 -33.68 11.20
CA GLU A 341 18.82 -34.80 10.98
C GLU A 341 17.38 -34.31 10.78
N LEU A 342 16.95 -33.33 11.59
CA LEU A 342 15.62 -32.71 11.45
C LEU A 342 15.48 -31.93 10.14
N ILE A 343 16.52 -31.21 9.70
CA ILE A 343 16.53 -30.49 8.43
C ILE A 343 16.38 -31.48 7.26
N GLU A 344 17.18 -32.55 7.24
CA GLU A 344 17.15 -33.55 6.16
C GLU A 344 15.81 -34.28 6.08
N ARG A 345 15.21 -34.59 7.23
CA ARG A 345 13.94 -35.30 7.31
C ARG A 345 12.74 -34.40 6.97
N GLU A 346 12.73 -33.18 7.49
CA GLU A 346 11.51 -32.36 7.54
C GLU A 346 11.49 -31.17 6.58
N ILE A 347 12.67 -30.63 6.21
CA ILE A 347 12.79 -29.43 5.37
C ILE A 347 13.29 -29.80 3.98
N MET A 348 14.54 -30.25 3.86
CA MET A 348 15.16 -30.60 2.59
C MET A 348 16.42 -31.44 2.83
N PRO A 349 16.63 -32.55 2.09
CA PRO A 349 17.84 -33.35 2.18
C PRO A 349 19.11 -32.54 1.87
N ARG A 350 20.21 -32.82 2.57
CA ARG A 350 21.46 -32.08 2.43
C ARG A 350 22.03 -32.14 1.03
N ASP A 351 21.99 -33.29 0.36
CA ASP A 351 22.46 -33.41 -1.02
C ASP A 351 21.67 -32.51 -1.98
N VAL A 352 20.36 -32.36 -1.75
CA VAL A 352 19.50 -31.44 -2.50
C VAL A 352 19.83 -29.99 -2.17
N ILE A 353 20.05 -29.65 -0.89
CA ILE A 353 20.50 -28.32 -0.47
C ILE A 353 21.83 -27.99 -1.16
N MET A 354 22.85 -28.83 -1.02
CA MET A 354 24.16 -28.60 -1.62
C MET A 354 24.05 -28.48 -3.14
N ARG A 355 23.28 -29.34 -3.81
CA ARG A 355 23.09 -29.25 -5.28
C ARG A 355 22.42 -27.95 -5.71
N GLN A 356 21.37 -27.54 -5.02
CA GLN A 356 20.56 -26.37 -5.40
C GLN A 356 21.21 -25.04 -5.01
N TYR A 357 22.02 -25.03 -3.94
CA TYR A 357 22.64 -23.83 -3.40
C TYR A 357 24.14 -23.69 -3.75
N ARG A 358 24.88 -24.79 -4.04
CA ARG A 358 26.28 -24.72 -4.55
C ARG A 358 26.41 -24.39 -6.04
N LEU A 359 25.36 -24.53 -6.86
CA LEU A 359 25.38 -24.12 -8.27
C LEU A 359 25.76 -22.63 -8.50
N TYR A 360 25.93 -21.86 -7.43
CA TYR A 360 26.26 -20.44 -7.42
C TYR A 360 27.56 -20.10 -6.65
N GLU A 361 28.36 -21.09 -6.22
CA GLU A 361 29.66 -20.86 -5.53
C GLU A 361 30.69 -20.12 -6.43
N ASP A 362 30.67 -20.34 -7.75
CA ASP A 362 31.69 -19.82 -8.68
C ASP A 362 31.33 -18.49 -9.37
N SER A 363 30.15 -17.92 -9.14
CA SER A 363 29.82 -16.61 -9.69
C SER A 363 30.34 -15.51 -8.76
N LEU A 364 31.41 -14.82 -9.17
CA LEU A 364 31.79 -13.48 -8.66
C LEU A 364 30.67 -12.42 -8.79
N HIS A 365 29.51 -12.80 -9.31
CA HIS A 365 28.25 -12.08 -9.22
C HIS A 365 27.46 -12.55 -7.98
N PRO A 366 27.20 -11.69 -6.98
CA PRO A 366 26.27 -12.04 -5.91
C PRO A 366 24.87 -12.17 -6.55
N ALA A 367 24.36 -13.39 -6.65
CA ALA A 367 22.97 -13.67 -7.00
C ALA A 367 22.43 -13.14 -8.35
N VAL A 368 23.23 -13.17 -9.43
CA VAL A 368 22.74 -12.91 -10.80
C VAL A 368 23.23 -13.98 -11.76
N SER A 369 22.34 -14.89 -12.17
CA SER A 369 22.27 -15.42 -13.55
C SER A 369 21.20 -16.51 -13.65
N ALA A 370 19.98 -16.11 -13.94
CA ALA A 370 19.11 -16.76 -14.92
C ALA A 370 18.06 -15.73 -15.31
N GLY A 371 17.98 -15.40 -16.60
CA GLY A 371 17.16 -14.33 -17.18
C GLY A 371 15.64 -14.47 -17.04
N TYR A 372 15.15 -15.28 -16.09
CA TYR A 372 13.74 -15.40 -15.71
C TYR A 372 13.67 -15.60 -14.20
N GLY A 373 13.57 -14.49 -13.46
CA GLY A 373 13.68 -14.40 -12.00
C GLY A 373 12.58 -15.08 -11.18
N GLN A 374 12.45 -16.40 -11.26
CA GLN A 374 11.59 -17.21 -10.39
C GLN A 374 12.41 -17.99 -9.35
N LYS A 375 12.99 -17.31 -8.36
CA LYS A 375 13.68 -18.01 -7.28
C LYS A 375 12.66 -18.53 -6.23
N TYR A 376 12.53 -19.86 -6.16
CA TYR A 376 12.20 -20.69 -4.98
C TYR A 376 10.82 -20.75 -4.30
N LEU A 377 9.85 -19.88 -4.55
CA LEU A 377 8.57 -19.98 -3.80
C LEU A 377 7.65 -21.12 -4.24
N HIS A 378 7.57 -21.39 -5.55
CA HIS A 378 6.52 -22.25 -6.11
C HIS A 378 7.03 -23.43 -6.91
N THR A 379 8.09 -23.26 -7.72
CA THR A 379 8.73 -24.31 -8.55
C THR A 379 9.95 -23.82 -9.35
N GLY A 380 10.17 -22.52 -9.52
CA GLY A 380 10.99 -21.93 -10.59
C GLY A 380 12.50 -22.18 -10.63
N LEU A 381 13.05 -23.10 -9.83
CA LEU A 381 14.45 -23.54 -9.94
C LEU A 381 14.66 -25.03 -9.74
N PHE A 382 13.60 -25.80 -9.56
CA PHE A 382 13.73 -27.24 -9.59
C PHE A 382 13.73 -27.68 -11.06
N GLU A 383 14.63 -28.60 -11.42
CA GLU A 383 14.80 -29.12 -12.79
C GLU A 383 13.48 -29.64 -13.40
N SER A 384 12.52 -30.02 -12.55
CA SER A 384 11.16 -30.39 -12.95
C SER A 384 10.11 -29.87 -11.97
N TRP A 385 8.89 -29.70 -12.47
CA TRP A 385 7.69 -29.39 -11.67
C TRP A 385 7.49 -30.38 -10.51
N GLU A 386 7.72 -31.67 -10.76
CA GLU A 386 7.61 -32.74 -9.76
C GLU A 386 8.59 -32.54 -8.59
N THR A 387 9.83 -32.16 -8.91
CA THR A 387 10.85 -31.87 -7.90
C THR A 387 10.48 -30.61 -7.10
N GLY A 388 9.90 -29.60 -7.75
CA GLY A 388 9.39 -28.41 -7.08
C GLY A 388 8.18 -28.64 -6.19
N MET A 389 7.30 -29.58 -6.55
CA MET A 389 6.23 -30.04 -5.65
C MET A 389 6.78 -30.82 -4.46
N LYS A 390 7.86 -31.59 -4.65
CA LYS A 390 8.46 -32.44 -3.61
C LYS A 390 9.23 -31.64 -2.55
N TYR A 391 9.90 -30.56 -2.95
CA TYR A 391 10.81 -29.81 -2.06
C TYR A 391 10.45 -28.32 -1.90
N GLY A 392 9.47 -27.82 -2.65
CA GLY A 392 9.03 -26.43 -2.57
C GLY A 392 8.37 -26.11 -1.23
N PHE A 393 8.88 -25.08 -0.55
CA PHE A 393 8.46 -24.72 0.80
C PHE A 393 6.99 -24.33 0.93
N ALA A 394 6.36 -23.83 -0.13
CA ALA A 394 4.92 -23.57 -0.14
C ALA A 394 4.09 -24.84 0.14
N TRP A 395 4.60 -26.00 -0.26
CA TRP A 395 3.92 -27.29 -0.18
C TRP A 395 4.41 -28.15 0.99
N THR A 396 5.71 -28.13 1.28
CA THR A 396 6.34 -29.05 2.25
C THR A 396 6.30 -28.58 3.69
N LEU A 397 6.17 -27.26 3.93
CA LEU A 397 6.22 -26.70 5.30
C LEU A 397 4.84 -26.48 5.93
N SER A 398 3.75 -26.90 5.26
CA SER A 398 2.41 -26.83 5.85
C SER A 398 2.36 -27.66 7.13
N GLY A 399 1.90 -27.06 8.24
CA GLY A 399 1.88 -27.71 9.56
C GLY A 399 3.25 -27.83 10.28
N LYS A 400 4.37 -27.46 9.65
CA LYS A 400 5.73 -27.60 10.24
C LYS A 400 6.27 -26.33 10.91
N GLY A 401 5.38 -25.37 11.20
CA GLY A 401 5.78 -24.01 11.57
C GLY A 401 6.64 -23.88 12.82
N GLU A 402 6.27 -24.60 13.87
CA GLU A 402 7.02 -24.58 15.14
C GLU A 402 8.42 -25.19 14.98
N LEU A 403 8.51 -26.31 14.26
CA LEU A 403 9.77 -26.97 13.93
C LEU A 403 10.70 -26.05 13.15
N VAL A 404 10.20 -25.43 12.07
CA VAL A 404 10.99 -24.52 11.24
C VAL A 404 11.46 -23.30 12.04
N ARG A 405 10.60 -22.76 12.90
CA ARG A 405 10.94 -21.62 13.78
C ARG A 405 12.05 -21.98 14.77
N ASN A 406 11.95 -23.16 15.39
CA ASN A 406 12.94 -23.62 16.36
C ASN A 406 14.29 -23.88 15.69
N LEU A 407 14.30 -24.54 14.53
CA LEU A 407 15.50 -24.74 13.71
C LEU A 407 16.12 -23.41 13.29
N PHE A 408 15.30 -22.45 12.83
CA PHE A 408 15.78 -21.13 12.47
C PHE A 408 16.50 -20.44 13.63
N PHE A 409 15.93 -20.43 14.83
CA PHE A 409 16.57 -19.80 15.99
C PHE A 409 17.82 -20.56 16.45
N SER A 410 17.79 -21.91 16.46
CA SER A 410 18.93 -22.74 16.83
C SER A 410 20.11 -22.50 15.88
N VAL A 411 19.90 -22.73 14.59
CA VAL A 411 20.93 -22.63 13.55
C VAL A 411 21.43 -21.18 13.39
N SER A 412 20.55 -20.18 13.51
CA SER A 412 20.97 -18.77 13.44
C SER A 412 21.77 -18.33 14.66
N ALA A 413 21.48 -18.86 15.85
CA ALA A 413 22.23 -18.53 17.07
C ALA A 413 23.68 -19.04 17.00
N ASP A 414 23.89 -20.20 16.38
CA ASP A 414 25.23 -20.77 16.15
C ASP A 414 25.98 -20.08 14.99
N ASN A 415 25.27 -19.34 14.13
CA ASN A 415 25.81 -18.69 12.95
C ASN A 415 25.35 -17.21 12.80
N PRO A 416 25.53 -16.34 13.80
CA PRO A 416 24.88 -15.03 13.83
C PRO A 416 25.33 -14.10 12.69
N LEU A 417 26.61 -14.14 12.32
CA LEU A 417 27.15 -13.34 11.21
C LEU A 417 26.65 -13.84 9.85
N LEU A 418 26.56 -15.16 9.68
CA LEU A 418 26.11 -15.78 8.44
C LEU A 418 24.60 -15.58 8.26
N ALA A 419 23.82 -15.82 9.31
CA ALA A 419 22.38 -15.54 9.33
C ALA A 419 22.10 -14.05 9.04
N GLY A 420 22.86 -13.14 9.66
CA GLY A 420 22.78 -11.70 9.41
C GLY A 420 23.12 -11.35 7.96
N LYS A 421 24.23 -11.89 7.42
CA LYS A 421 24.62 -11.76 6.02
C LYS A 421 23.51 -12.26 5.09
N ILE A 422 23.00 -13.47 5.27
CA ILE A 422 21.97 -14.08 4.42
C ILE A 422 20.68 -13.26 4.48
N LEU A 423 20.23 -12.84 5.67
CA LEU A 423 19.04 -12.00 5.81
C LEU A 423 19.18 -10.64 5.11
N LEU A 424 20.39 -10.06 5.13
CA LEU A 424 20.71 -8.81 4.43
C LEU A 424 20.90 -9.01 2.93
N LEU A 425 21.58 -10.07 2.47
CA LEU A 425 21.86 -10.35 1.06
C LEU A 425 20.66 -10.92 0.31
N ASN A 426 19.77 -11.67 0.98
CA ASN A 426 18.48 -12.06 0.39
C ASN A 426 17.60 -10.83 0.11
N SER A 427 17.84 -9.69 0.78
CA SER A 427 17.24 -8.41 0.41
C SER A 427 17.92 -7.75 -0.80
N GLN A 428 19.18 -8.10 -1.13
CA GLN A 428 19.95 -7.56 -2.26
C GLN A 428 19.40 -7.97 -3.64
N MET A 429 18.57 -9.01 -3.74
CA MET A 429 18.06 -9.44 -5.05
C MET A 429 17.09 -8.46 -5.71
N VAL A 430 16.38 -7.63 -4.94
CA VAL A 430 15.63 -6.47 -5.48
C VAL A 430 16.58 -5.44 -6.11
N TRP A 431 17.83 -5.41 -5.66
CA TRP A 431 18.86 -4.46 -6.11
C TRP A 431 19.64 -4.96 -7.33
N ASN A 432 19.47 -6.22 -7.69
CA ASN A 432 20.11 -6.89 -8.82
C ASN A 432 19.19 -7.07 -10.05
N LEU A 433 18.00 -6.44 -10.05
CA LEU A 433 17.16 -6.40 -11.25
C LEU A 433 17.94 -5.72 -12.38
N PRO A 434 18.04 -6.33 -13.58
CA PRO A 434 18.81 -5.75 -14.68
C PRO A 434 18.24 -4.38 -15.05
N ALA A 435 19.12 -3.38 -15.03
CA ALA A 435 18.89 -2.00 -15.47
C ALA A 435 18.64 -1.87 -16.99
N GLY A 436 18.01 -2.87 -17.61
CA GLY A 436 17.91 -3.02 -19.06
C GLY A 436 16.91 -2.07 -19.71
N ASN A 437 15.93 -1.56 -18.97
CA ASN A 437 14.98 -0.57 -19.46
C ASN A 437 14.65 0.47 -18.37
N VAL A 438 14.38 1.70 -18.78
CA VAL A 438 13.94 2.82 -17.92
C VAL A 438 12.64 2.49 -17.13
N ARG A 439 11.96 1.38 -17.49
CA ARG A 439 10.82 0.79 -16.78
C ARG A 439 11.18 0.06 -15.46
N ASP A 440 12.46 -0.21 -15.17
CA ASP A 440 12.88 -1.19 -14.15
C ASP A 440 13.77 -0.63 -13.02
N MET A 441 13.66 0.66 -12.66
CA MET A 441 14.54 1.26 -11.63
C MET A 441 13.89 1.67 -10.29
N PRO A 442 13.27 0.76 -9.54
CA PRO A 442 12.90 1.00 -8.15
C PRO A 442 14.06 1.40 -7.23
N GLN A 443 15.29 0.97 -7.54
CA GLN A 443 16.50 1.31 -6.78
C GLN A 443 16.83 2.79 -6.90
N LEU A 444 16.51 3.40 -8.04
CA LEU A 444 16.68 4.82 -8.28
C LEU A 444 15.68 5.63 -7.44
N SER A 445 14.44 5.16 -7.34
CA SER A 445 13.43 5.74 -6.43
C SER A 445 13.87 5.64 -4.97
N LEU A 446 14.49 4.53 -4.54
CA LEU A 446 15.11 4.43 -3.21
C LEU A 446 16.20 5.48 -3.04
N PHE A 447 17.20 5.45 -3.93
CA PHE A 447 18.36 6.32 -3.84
C PHE A 447 17.93 7.79 -3.76
N TYR A 448 17.08 8.23 -4.70
CA TYR A 448 16.56 9.59 -4.69
C TYR A 448 15.64 9.86 -3.50
N GLY A 449 14.84 8.90 -3.03
CA GLY A 449 14.05 9.05 -1.80
C GLY A 449 14.91 9.33 -0.57
N CYS A 450 16.07 8.67 -0.45
CA CYS A 450 17.06 8.95 0.58
C CYS A 450 17.69 10.34 0.43
N VAL A 451 18.08 10.70 -0.80
CA VAL A 451 18.62 12.04 -1.09
C VAL A 451 17.60 13.13 -0.75
N LEU A 452 16.34 12.97 -1.15
CA LEU A 452 15.24 13.90 -0.84
C LEU A 452 15.05 14.04 0.68
N SER A 453 15.12 12.95 1.44
CA SER A 453 15.01 12.98 2.91
C SER A 453 16.15 13.79 3.53
N PHE A 454 17.39 13.58 3.06
CA PHE A 454 18.55 14.34 3.53
C PHE A 454 18.43 15.83 3.18
N LEU A 455 18.00 16.15 1.96
CA LEU A 455 17.77 17.53 1.52
C LEU A 455 16.70 18.21 2.37
N VAL A 456 15.54 17.58 2.58
CA VAL A 456 14.46 18.12 3.43
C VAL A 456 14.94 18.33 4.86
N TYR A 457 15.69 17.38 5.42
CA TYR A 457 16.28 17.56 6.74
C TYR A 457 17.27 18.73 6.80
N GLY A 458 18.16 18.84 5.81
CA GLY A 458 19.13 19.92 5.72
C GLY A 458 18.50 21.30 5.58
N MET A 459 17.45 21.42 4.76
CA MET A 459 16.70 22.67 4.55
C MET A 459 15.88 23.07 5.77
N MET A 460 15.09 22.14 6.32
CA MET A 460 14.13 22.47 7.37
C MET A 460 14.73 22.41 8.78
N LYS A 461 15.83 21.68 8.97
CA LYS A 461 16.54 21.43 10.25
C LYS A 461 15.63 20.92 11.38
N LYS A 462 14.50 20.30 11.03
CA LYS A 462 13.47 19.82 11.97
C LYS A 462 13.09 18.38 11.65
N LYS A 463 13.32 17.47 12.59
CA LYS A 463 13.02 16.03 12.45
C LYS A 463 11.56 15.74 12.09
N ALA A 464 10.62 16.57 12.54
CA ALA A 464 9.20 16.41 12.22
C ALA A 464 8.93 16.40 10.71
N TYR A 465 9.71 17.14 9.90
CA TYR A 465 9.55 17.18 8.43
C TYR A 465 9.92 15.88 7.72
N LEU A 466 10.45 14.90 8.44
CA LEU A 466 10.73 13.56 7.91
C LEU A 466 9.56 12.59 8.10
N ILE A 467 8.51 12.96 8.85
CA ILE A 467 7.35 12.08 9.08
C ILE A 467 6.72 11.59 7.76
N PRO A 468 6.54 12.41 6.70
CA PRO A 468 5.97 11.93 5.44
C PRO A 468 6.83 10.88 4.71
N PHE A 469 8.12 10.76 5.02
CA PHE A 469 9.00 9.74 4.45
C PHE A 469 8.90 8.39 5.19
N VAL A 470 8.29 8.34 6.37
CA VAL A 470 8.18 7.11 7.17
C VAL A 470 7.44 5.98 6.43
N PRO A 471 6.28 6.21 5.77
CA PRO A 471 5.64 5.16 4.98
C PRO A 471 6.56 4.61 3.87
N PHE A 472 7.32 5.48 3.20
CA PHE A 472 8.27 5.08 2.16
C PHE A 472 9.34 4.14 2.70
N TYR A 473 10.02 4.52 3.78
CA TYR A 473 11.02 3.66 4.42
C TYR A 473 10.43 2.38 5.00
N GLY A 474 9.18 2.43 5.47
CA GLY A 474 8.48 1.23 5.92
C GLY A 474 8.23 0.24 4.80
N VAL A 475 7.91 0.70 3.58
CA VAL A 475 7.80 -0.16 2.40
C VAL A 475 9.16 -0.78 2.06
N VAL A 476 10.25 0.00 2.07
CA VAL A 476 11.61 -0.51 1.84
C VAL A 476 11.96 -1.63 2.83
N LEU A 477 11.68 -1.41 4.11
CA LEU A 477 11.90 -2.40 5.16
C LEU A 477 10.99 -3.63 4.97
N ALA A 478 9.73 -3.43 4.58
CA ALA A 478 8.81 -4.54 4.29
C ALA A 478 9.32 -5.41 3.14
N ILE A 479 9.82 -4.81 2.07
CA ILE A 479 10.39 -5.52 0.92
C ILE A 479 11.65 -6.29 1.34
N GLY A 480 12.56 -5.64 2.07
CA GLY A 480 13.75 -6.30 2.59
C GLY A 480 13.43 -7.45 3.55
N ALA A 481 12.38 -7.28 4.36
CA ALA A 481 11.88 -8.32 5.26
C ALA A 481 11.12 -9.44 4.52
N ALA A 482 10.47 -9.15 3.40
CA ALA A 482 9.68 -10.12 2.65
C ALA A 482 10.55 -11.12 1.89
N ALA A 483 11.70 -10.71 1.34
CA ALA A 483 12.80 -11.50 0.73
C ALA A 483 12.45 -12.78 -0.07
N THR A 484 11.20 -12.94 -0.47
CA THR A 484 10.65 -14.13 -1.14
C THR A 484 10.10 -13.77 -2.51
N THR A 485 10.08 -12.48 -2.87
CA THR A 485 9.30 -12.01 -4.01
C THR A 485 10.18 -11.23 -4.98
N TYR A 486 10.55 -11.91 -6.06
CA TYR A 486 11.29 -11.40 -7.22
C TYR A 486 10.44 -10.54 -8.15
N GLU A 487 9.19 -10.31 -7.78
CA GLU A 487 8.24 -9.63 -8.62
C GLU A 487 8.35 -8.12 -8.43
N VAL A 488 8.65 -7.41 -9.52
CA VAL A 488 8.70 -5.94 -9.57
C VAL A 488 7.45 -5.29 -8.98
N ARG A 489 6.30 -6.01 -9.01
CA ARG A 489 5.02 -5.58 -8.41
C ARG A 489 5.12 -5.14 -6.94
N TYR A 490 6.05 -5.69 -6.16
CA TYR A 490 6.22 -5.32 -4.74
C TYR A 490 6.85 -3.93 -4.58
N MET A 491 7.47 -3.39 -5.64
CA MET A 491 8.04 -2.05 -5.68
C MET A 491 7.03 -0.97 -6.08
N LEU A 492 5.85 -1.35 -6.58
CA LEU A 492 4.77 -0.42 -6.96
C LEU A 492 4.49 0.66 -5.90
N PRO A 493 4.41 0.36 -4.58
CA PRO A 493 4.18 1.42 -3.61
C PRO A 493 5.33 2.42 -3.55
N LEU A 494 6.60 2.01 -3.71
CA LEU A 494 7.73 2.96 -3.71
C LEU A 494 7.67 3.91 -4.90
N GLU A 495 7.34 3.39 -6.07
CA GLU A 495 7.21 4.18 -7.30
C GLU A 495 6.03 5.15 -7.24
N LEU A 496 4.94 4.77 -6.57
CA LEU A 496 3.78 5.65 -6.37
C LEU A 496 4.01 6.71 -5.28
N LEU A 497 4.80 6.39 -4.26
CA LEU A 497 5.14 7.32 -3.17
C LEU A 497 6.20 8.35 -3.59
N PHE A 498 7.16 7.95 -4.43
CA PHE A 498 8.29 8.79 -4.82
C PHE A 498 7.86 10.16 -5.44
N PRO A 499 6.94 10.22 -6.41
CA PRO A 499 6.46 11.50 -6.96
C PRO A 499 5.81 12.40 -5.91
N VAL A 500 5.09 11.83 -4.94
CA VAL A 500 4.47 12.62 -3.85
C VAL A 500 5.55 13.24 -2.95
N LEU A 501 6.59 12.47 -2.62
CA LEU A 501 7.72 12.95 -1.82
C LEU A 501 8.60 13.96 -2.55
N LEU A 502 8.72 13.84 -3.87
CA LEU A 502 9.38 14.84 -4.71
C LEU A 502 8.65 16.18 -4.63
N LEU A 503 7.33 16.18 -4.86
CA LEU A 503 6.50 17.38 -4.71
C LEU A 503 6.61 17.96 -3.28
N TYR A 504 6.61 17.10 -2.26
CA TYR A 504 6.73 17.53 -0.87
C TYR A 504 8.07 18.23 -0.59
N SER A 505 9.15 17.68 -1.14
CA SER A 505 10.48 18.25 -1.02
C SER A 505 10.59 19.62 -1.70
N ILE A 506 9.95 19.78 -2.87
CA ILE A 506 9.83 21.07 -3.56
C ILE A 506 9.05 22.07 -2.69
N SER A 507 7.92 21.68 -2.08
CA SER A 507 7.20 22.56 -1.16
C SER A 507 8.04 22.98 0.04
N CYS A 508 8.83 22.06 0.60
CA CYS A 508 9.72 22.37 1.71
C CYS A 508 10.79 23.38 1.30
N ALA A 509 11.42 23.21 0.13
CA ALA A 509 12.39 24.15 -0.41
C ALA A 509 11.77 25.55 -0.57
N LYS A 510 10.60 25.64 -1.23
CA LYS A 510 9.88 26.91 -1.40
C LYS A 510 9.59 27.62 -0.08
N ARG A 511 9.28 26.87 0.98
CA ARG A 511 8.97 27.43 2.31
C ARG A 511 10.22 27.74 3.13
N ALA A 512 11.35 27.12 2.83
CA ALA A 512 12.64 27.48 3.41
C ALA A 512 13.16 28.82 2.86
N ASP A 513 12.86 29.11 1.59
CA ASP A 513 13.28 30.35 0.89
C ASP A 513 12.46 31.59 1.28
N VAL A 514 11.30 31.43 1.94
CA VAL A 514 10.50 32.56 2.43
C VAL A 514 11.16 33.12 3.71
N PRO A 515 11.54 34.41 3.75
CA PRO A 515 12.10 35.02 4.95
C PRO A 515 11.09 34.88 6.11
N LYS A 516 11.55 34.38 7.25
CA LYS A 516 10.73 34.41 8.47
C LYS A 516 10.59 35.87 8.91
N GLU A 517 9.51 36.53 8.56
CA GLU A 517 9.08 37.76 9.21
C GLU A 517 8.88 37.47 10.70
N GLY A 518 9.89 37.81 11.51
CA GLY A 518 9.94 37.42 12.92
C GLY A 518 11.29 37.61 13.60
N GLU A 519 12.39 37.76 12.86
CA GLU A 519 13.61 38.37 13.38
C GLU A 519 13.62 39.86 13.06
N LYS A 520 12.62 40.60 13.59
CA LYS A 520 12.82 42.03 13.81
C LYS A 520 13.96 42.14 14.82
N LYS A 521 15.13 42.53 14.33
CA LYS A 521 16.18 43.14 15.14
C LYS A 521 15.51 44.12 16.09
N GLU A 522 15.45 43.78 17.37
CA GLU A 522 15.24 44.79 18.40
C GLU A 522 16.31 45.85 18.19
N GLY A 523 15.85 47.06 17.88
CA GLY A 523 16.69 48.18 17.56
C GLY A 523 17.63 48.48 18.71
N ARG A 524 18.92 48.63 18.40
CA ARG A 524 19.73 49.64 19.06
C ARG A 524 19.09 51.00 18.74
N LEU A 525 18.10 51.38 19.54
CA LEU A 525 17.74 52.78 19.70
C LEU A 525 18.63 53.33 20.80
N SER A 526 19.40 54.32 20.39
CA SER A 526 20.11 55.27 21.22
C SER A 526 19.30 55.72 22.43
N SER A 527 19.90 55.64 23.62
CA SER A 527 19.64 56.59 24.69
C SER A 527 20.99 57.11 25.16
N GLY A 528 21.33 58.32 24.73
CA GLY A 528 22.27 59.14 25.49
C GLY A 528 21.56 59.61 26.75
N ILE A 529 22.13 59.27 27.91
CA ILE A 529 22.55 60.22 28.94
C ILE A 529 23.94 59.78 29.36
#